data_AF-A0A9W9TAN9-F1
#
_entry.id   AF-A0A9W9TAN9-F1
#
_cell.length_a   1.000
_cell.length_b   1.000
_cell.length_c   1.000
_cell.angle_alpha   90.00
_cell.angle_beta   90.00
_cell.angle_gamma   90.00
#
_symmetry.space_group_name_H-M   'P 1'
#
loop_
_entity.id
_entity.type
_entity.pdbx_description
1 polymer ?
#
loop_
_entity_poly.entity_id
_entity_poly.type
_entity_poly.pdbx_seq_one_letter_code
_entity_poly.pdbx_strand_id
1 'polypeptide(L)'
;MPVTGFDPELSAQLHNRIFERAWIGAGRDDASLPSKSWWEESSPIPFDLASRLNPNLIQFLRSARAIIFDPSSEFHLFYYLFALHGKHDLLRESLLRQWGDRLVWLYPSTRTKSDEEVGIVFDQETELASFVPDWEDLVWFDLERWPWRPLQHILQAYLDIIDQGKITTYSDRGKKNSTHGRFLVFPWEIHQYTLKDVEGAVTAFTRLLDAIEAPTSF
;
A
#
# COMPACT_ATOMS: atom_id res chain seq x y z
N MET A 1 -5.16 23.40 -3.27
CA MET A 1 -6.19 22.89 -2.35
C MET A 1 -5.85 21.44 -2.07
N PRO A 2 -5.73 20.96 -0.81
CA PRO A 2 -5.66 19.52 -0.57
C PRO A 2 -6.96 18.90 -1.06
N VAL A 3 -6.87 17.83 -1.85
CA VAL A 3 -8.05 17.12 -2.35
C VAL A 3 -8.70 16.43 -1.15
N THR A 4 -9.94 16.79 -0.84
CA THR A 4 -10.64 16.35 0.39
C THR A 4 -11.35 15.00 0.23
N GLY A 5 -11.57 14.54 -1.00
CA GLY A 5 -12.23 13.27 -1.32
C GLY A 5 -11.32 12.36 -2.15
N PHE A 6 -11.81 11.17 -2.51
CA PHE A 6 -11.08 10.26 -3.39
C PHE A 6 -10.82 10.89 -4.76
N ASP A 7 -9.56 10.78 -5.20
CA ASP A 7 -9.13 11.20 -6.53
C ASP A 7 -8.64 9.96 -7.28
N PRO A 8 -9.43 9.41 -8.23
CA PRO A 8 -9.09 8.20 -8.95
C PRO A 8 -7.80 8.31 -9.74
N GLU A 9 -7.60 9.42 -10.44
CA GLU A 9 -6.43 9.67 -11.27
C GLU A 9 -5.17 9.84 -10.45
N LEU A 10 -5.22 10.65 -9.40
CA LEU A 10 -4.08 10.83 -8.51
C LEU A 10 -3.73 9.51 -7.81
N SER A 11 -4.75 8.76 -7.34
CA SER A 11 -4.53 7.45 -6.74
C SER A 11 -3.87 6.48 -7.72
N ALA A 12 -4.30 6.47 -8.99
CA ALA A 12 -3.69 5.63 -10.03
C ALA A 12 -2.26 6.07 -10.35
N GLN A 13 -1.98 7.37 -10.42
CA GLN A 13 -0.63 7.90 -10.61
C GLN A 13 0.32 7.48 -9.48
N LEU A 14 -0.12 7.60 -8.22
CA LEU A 14 0.67 7.23 -7.05
C LEU A 14 0.89 5.71 -7.00
N HIS A 15 -0.15 4.91 -7.25
CA HIS A 15 -0.03 3.47 -7.41
C HIS A 15 1.02 3.11 -8.45
N ASN A 16 0.93 3.71 -9.65
CA ASN A 16 1.82 3.41 -10.77
C ASN A 16 3.28 3.77 -10.46
N ARG A 17 3.53 4.83 -9.67
CA ARG A 17 4.87 5.18 -9.21
C ARG A 17 5.43 4.15 -8.22
N ILE A 18 4.62 3.68 -7.27
CA ILE A 18 5.04 2.61 -6.35
C ILE A 18 5.35 1.34 -7.15
N PHE A 19 4.47 0.99 -8.09
CA PHE A 19 4.61 -0.16 -8.96
C PHE A 19 5.91 -0.10 -9.79
N GLU A 20 6.23 1.06 -10.37
CA GLU A 20 7.48 1.29 -11.11
C GLU A 20 8.72 1.14 -10.21
N ARG A 21 8.69 1.74 -9.01
CA ARG A 21 9.78 1.59 -8.02
C ARG A 21 9.98 0.12 -7.64
N ALA A 22 8.91 -0.64 -7.43
CA ALA A 22 8.97 -2.08 -7.19
C ALA A 22 9.59 -2.81 -8.39
N TRP A 23 9.11 -2.53 -9.60
CA TRP A 23 9.54 -3.22 -10.82
C TRP A 23 11.03 -3.06 -11.08
N ILE A 24 11.51 -1.81 -11.09
CA ILE A 24 12.91 -1.48 -11.28
C ILE A 24 13.74 -2.01 -10.09
N GLY A 25 13.22 -1.85 -8.87
CA GLY A 25 13.86 -2.35 -7.65
C GLY A 25 14.06 -3.87 -7.63
N ALA A 26 13.16 -4.61 -8.26
CA ALA A 26 13.30 -6.05 -8.48
C ALA A 26 14.38 -6.42 -9.53
N GLY A 27 15.12 -5.44 -10.04
CA GLY A 27 16.16 -5.63 -11.07
C GLY A 27 15.59 -5.86 -12.47
N ARG A 28 14.34 -5.44 -12.73
CA ARG A 28 13.71 -5.55 -14.06
C ARG A 28 13.90 -4.25 -14.84
N ASP A 29 14.01 -4.36 -16.15
CA ASP A 29 14.18 -3.19 -17.03
C ASP A 29 12.90 -2.36 -17.11
N ASP A 30 13.04 -1.03 -17.19
CA ASP A 30 11.93 -0.09 -17.40
C ASP A 30 11.18 -0.36 -18.72
N ALA A 31 11.91 -0.76 -19.77
CA ALA A 31 11.31 -1.16 -21.05
C ALA A 31 10.39 -2.39 -20.94
N SER A 32 10.50 -3.17 -19.87
CA SER A 32 9.64 -4.33 -19.59
C SER A 32 8.48 -4.01 -18.65
N LEU A 33 8.32 -2.75 -18.24
CA LEU A 33 7.28 -2.33 -17.31
C LEU A 33 5.89 -2.61 -17.92
N PRO A 34 5.02 -3.34 -17.21
CA PRO A 34 3.66 -3.60 -17.64
C PRO A 34 2.90 -2.32 -18.02
N SER A 35 2.39 -2.31 -19.26
CA SER A 35 1.63 -1.18 -19.80
C SER A 35 0.13 -1.29 -19.53
N LYS A 36 -0.37 -2.49 -19.27
CA LYS A 36 -1.80 -2.75 -19.07
C LYS A 36 -2.26 -2.30 -17.68
N SER A 37 -3.46 -1.75 -17.66
CA SER A 37 -4.20 -1.49 -16.43
C SER A 37 -4.72 -2.79 -15.80
N TRP A 38 -5.11 -2.73 -14.53
CA TRP A 38 -5.83 -3.79 -13.85
C TRP A 38 -7.09 -4.21 -14.62
N TRP A 39 -7.82 -3.23 -15.17
CA TRP A 39 -9.05 -3.50 -15.91
C TRP A 39 -8.80 -4.30 -17.19
N GLU A 40 -7.75 -3.94 -17.93
CA GLU A 40 -7.34 -4.64 -19.15
C GLU A 40 -6.79 -6.04 -18.83
N GLU A 41 -5.95 -6.15 -17.81
CA GLU A 41 -5.35 -7.43 -17.40
C GLU A 41 -6.40 -8.40 -16.86
N SER A 42 -7.39 -7.87 -16.15
CA SER A 42 -8.50 -8.67 -15.61
C SER A 42 -9.59 -8.95 -16.64
N SER A 43 -9.51 -8.43 -17.86
CA SER A 43 -10.56 -8.64 -18.85
C SER A 43 -10.67 -10.11 -19.31
N PRO A 44 -11.88 -10.63 -19.58
CA PRO A 44 -13.18 -9.95 -19.47
C PRO A 44 -13.63 -9.77 -18.01
N ILE A 45 -14.16 -8.60 -17.70
CA ILE A 45 -14.82 -8.29 -16.43
C ILE A 45 -16.31 -8.69 -16.54
N PRO A 46 -16.83 -9.56 -15.65
CA PRO A 46 -18.25 -9.89 -15.63
C PRO A 46 -19.12 -8.64 -15.42
N PHE A 47 -20.26 -8.56 -16.12
CA PHE A 47 -21.21 -7.45 -15.96
C PHE A 47 -21.66 -7.27 -14.50
N ASP A 48 -21.94 -8.38 -13.80
CA ASP A 48 -22.31 -8.37 -12.39
C ASP A 48 -21.30 -7.61 -11.52
N LEU A 49 -20.01 -7.98 -11.62
CA LEU A 49 -18.94 -7.32 -10.90
C LEU A 49 -18.84 -5.84 -11.27
N ALA A 50 -18.82 -5.52 -12.56
CA ALA A 50 -18.72 -4.13 -13.02
C ALA A 50 -19.89 -3.26 -12.52
N SER A 51 -21.10 -3.83 -12.43
CA SER A 51 -22.31 -3.12 -11.99
C SER A 51 -22.34 -2.82 -10.48
N ARG A 52 -21.55 -3.56 -9.69
CA ARG A 52 -21.48 -3.47 -8.22
C ARG A 52 -20.33 -2.57 -7.75
N LEU A 53 -19.44 -2.15 -8.64
CA LEU A 53 -18.33 -1.27 -8.32
C LEU A 53 -18.70 0.20 -8.49
N ASN A 54 -18.23 1.02 -7.56
CA ASN A 54 -18.34 2.47 -7.63
C ASN A 54 -17.64 2.99 -8.92
N PRO A 55 -18.25 3.93 -9.68
CA PRO A 55 -17.68 4.48 -10.91
C PRO A 55 -16.27 5.09 -10.77
N ASN A 56 -16.00 5.79 -9.67
CA ASN A 56 -14.69 6.38 -9.39
C ASN A 56 -13.66 5.27 -9.10
N LEU A 57 -14.07 4.19 -8.40
CA LEU A 57 -13.20 3.03 -8.20
C LEU A 57 -12.89 2.34 -9.54
N ILE A 58 -13.88 2.21 -10.44
CA ILE A 58 -13.68 1.71 -11.81
C ILE A 58 -12.68 2.59 -12.57
N GLN A 59 -12.76 3.91 -12.46
CA GLN A 59 -11.84 4.85 -13.10
C GLN A 59 -10.40 4.67 -12.61
N PHE A 60 -10.22 4.48 -11.31
CA PHE A 60 -8.93 4.12 -10.72
C PHE A 60 -8.42 2.78 -11.30
N LEU A 61 -9.23 1.73 -11.29
CA LEU A 61 -8.85 0.38 -11.78
C LEU A 61 -8.54 0.33 -13.28
N ARG A 62 -9.14 1.24 -14.08
CA ARG A 62 -8.82 1.42 -15.51
C ARG A 62 -7.50 2.12 -15.74
N SER A 63 -6.93 2.77 -14.73
CA SER A 63 -5.72 3.59 -14.84
C SER A 63 -4.54 3.00 -14.07
N ALA A 64 -4.81 2.26 -12.99
CA ALA A 64 -3.81 1.58 -12.19
C ALA A 64 -3.24 0.38 -12.97
N ARG A 65 -1.92 0.34 -13.16
CA ARG A 65 -1.21 -0.75 -13.80
C ARG A 65 -1.30 -2.00 -12.95
N ALA A 66 -1.30 -3.16 -13.59
CA ALA A 66 -1.26 -4.42 -12.89
C ALA A 66 -0.46 -5.45 -13.66
N ILE A 67 -0.08 -6.50 -12.94
CA ILE A 67 0.31 -7.78 -13.52
C ILE A 67 -0.77 -8.80 -13.18
N ILE A 68 -0.81 -9.88 -13.95
CA ILE A 68 -1.58 -11.06 -13.55
C ILE A 68 -1.09 -11.47 -12.17
N PHE A 69 -1.99 -11.44 -11.19
CA PHE A 69 -1.71 -11.99 -9.88
C PHE A 69 -1.44 -13.48 -10.04
N ASP A 70 -0.20 -13.86 -9.77
CA ASP A 70 0.21 -15.25 -9.67
C ASP A 70 0.49 -15.52 -8.19
N PRO A 71 -0.23 -16.46 -7.54
CA PRO A 71 0.02 -16.82 -6.14
C PRO A 71 1.45 -17.28 -5.85
N SER A 72 2.19 -17.69 -6.88
CA SER A 72 3.62 -18.04 -6.79
C SER A 72 4.56 -16.87 -7.11
N SER A 73 4.02 -15.72 -7.53
CA SER A 73 4.82 -14.51 -7.78
C SER A 73 5.27 -13.90 -6.47
N GLU A 74 6.58 -13.91 -6.26
CA GLU A 74 7.25 -13.21 -5.15
C GLU A 74 7.24 -11.68 -5.31
N PHE A 75 6.58 -11.12 -6.33
CA PHE A 75 6.55 -9.67 -6.56
C PHE A 75 5.43 -9.00 -5.78
N HIS A 76 5.81 -8.07 -4.89
CA HIS A 76 4.90 -7.29 -4.06
C HIS A 76 4.88 -5.82 -4.50
N LEU A 77 3.71 -5.18 -4.43
CA LEU A 77 3.58 -3.76 -4.76
C LEU A 77 4.34 -2.91 -3.74
N PHE A 78 4.21 -3.24 -2.45
CA PHE A 78 4.84 -2.53 -1.36
C PHE A 78 5.16 -3.50 -0.21
N TYR A 79 6.00 -3.12 0.74
CA TYR A 79 6.40 -4.01 1.84
C TYR A 79 5.21 -4.62 2.63
N TYR A 80 4.13 -3.85 2.81
CA TYR A 80 2.93 -4.33 3.50
C TYR A 80 1.86 -4.89 2.56
N LEU A 81 2.01 -4.79 1.23
CA LEU A 81 0.95 -5.07 0.28
C LEU A 81 1.41 -5.91 -0.91
N PHE A 82 0.64 -6.94 -1.23
CA PHE A 82 0.67 -7.56 -2.55
C PHE A 82 0.22 -6.58 -3.65
N ALA A 83 0.11 -7.07 -4.89
CA ALA A 83 -0.55 -6.32 -5.95
C ALA A 83 -2.06 -6.13 -5.68
N LEU A 84 -2.72 -5.33 -6.52
CA LEU A 84 -4.19 -5.21 -6.52
C LEU A 84 -4.84 -6.60 -6.56
N HIS A 85 -5.91 -6.78 -5.79
CA HIS A 85 -6.61 -8.06 -5.75
C HIS A 85 -7.17 -8.45 -7.13
N GLY A 86 -7.12 -9.74 -7.45
CA GLY A 86 -7.77 -10.28 -8.65
C GLY A 86 -9.29 -10.06 -8.66
N LYS A 87 -9.88 -9.97 -9.86
CA LYS A 87 -11.32 -9.72 -10.08
C LYS A 87 -12.25 -10.69 -9.36
N HIS A 88 -11.82 -11.92 -9.09
CA HIS A 88 -12.66 -12.94 -8.46
C HIS A 88 -12.82 -12.74 -6.96
N ASP A 89 -11.97 -11.90 -6.37
CA ASP A 89 -11.80 -11.84 -4.94
C ASP A 89 -11.97 -10.42 -4.36
N LEU A 90 -11.96 -9.38 -5.20
CA LEU A 90 -12.26 -7.98 -4.82
C LEU A 90 -13.47 -7.83 -3.89
N LEU A 91 -14.52 -8.64 -4.11
CA LEU A 91 -15.77 -8.65 -3.34
C LEU A 91 -16.01 -9.98 -2.60
N ARG A 92 -15.04 -10.90 -2.54
CA ARG A 92 -15.31 -12.31 -2.19
C ARG A 92 -15.08 -12.68 -0.73
N GLU A 93 -14.50 -11.82 0.10
CA GLU A 93 -14.15 -12.23 1.46
C GLU A 93 -15.35 -12.51 2.36
N SER A 94 -15.38 -13.70 2.97
CA SER A 94 -16.54 -14.16 3.76
C SER A 94 -16.86 -13.24 4.93
N LEU A 95 -15.84 -12.56 5.45
CA LEU A 95 -15.98 -11.60 6.55
C LEU A 95 -16.46 -10.22 6.06
N LEU A 96 -16.12 -9.81 4.83
CA LEU A 96 -16.67 -8.59 4.24
C LEU A 96 -18.14 -8.72 3.82
N ARG A 97 -18.60 -9.95 3.54
CA ARG A 97 -19.98 -10.21 3.10
C ARG A 97 -21.05 -9.68 4.05
N GLN A 98 -20.75 -9.51 5.34
CA GLN A 98 -21.71 -8.93 6.27
C GLN A 98 -22.05 -7.45 5.93
N TRP A 99 -21.14 -6.75 5.27
CA TRP A 99 -21.36 -5.40 4.72
C TRP A 99 -21.69 -5.42 3.22
N GLY A 100 -22.00 -6.58 2.66
CA GLY A 100 -22.32 -6.77 1.25
C GLY A 100 -21.21 -6.28 0.34
N ASP A 101 -21.57 -5.43 -0.61
CA ASP A 101 -20.64 -4.88 -1.60
C ASP A 101 -20.06 -3.53 -1.18
N ARG A 102 -20.40 -3.02 0.00
CA ARG A 102 -19.91 -1.71 0.44
C ARG A 102 -18.39 -1.70 0.54
N LEU A 103 -17.80 -2.79 1.02
CA LEU A 103 -16.36 -2.87 1.27
C LEU A 103 -15.68 -3.72 0.20
N VAL A 104 -14.64 -3.16 -0.42
CA VAL A 104 -13.82 -3.81 -1.44
C VAL A 104 -12.44 -4.11 -0.84
N TRP A 105 -12.01 -5.36 -0.90
CA TRP A 105 -10.66 -5.74 -0.50
C TRP A 105 -9.67 -5.44 -1.63
N LEU A 106 -9.09 -4.24 -1.59
CA LEU A 106 -8.39 -3.67 -2.73
C LEU A 106 -6.94 -4.16 -2.84
N TYR A 107 -6.21 -4.17 -1.71
CA TYR A 107 -4.83 -4.65 -1.65
C TYR A 107 -4.66 -5.65 -0.51
N PRO A 108 -4.44 -6.94 -0.79
CA PRO A 108 -4.09 -7.93 0.22
C PRO A 108 -2.78 -7.58 0.92
N SER A 109 -2.70 -7.79 2.23
CA SER A 109 -1.45 -7.61 2.97
C SER A 109 -0.43 -8.69 2.67
N THR A 110 0.85 -8.37 2.80
CA THR A 110 1.94 -9.36 2.75
C THR A 110 2.02 -10.28 3.97
N ARG A 111 1.14 -10.10 4.97
CA ARG A 111 1.08 -10.90 6.21
C ARG A 111 2.39 -10.93 6.98
N THR A 112 3.14 -9.83 6.91
CA THR A 112 4.43 -9.71 7.59
C THR A 112 4.29 -9.67 9.11
N LYS A 113 3.10 -9.31 9.61
CA LYS A 113 2.81 -9.21 11.04
C LYS A 113 1.97 -10.37 11.57
N SER A 114 0.95 -10.78 10.82
CA SER A 114 0.00 -11.82 11.19
C SER A 114 -0.55 -12.50 9.94
N ASP A 115 -0.92 -13.78 10.06
CA ASP A 115 -1.58 -14.55 9.00
C ASP A 115 -3.00 -14.02 8.69
N GLU A 116 -3.57 -13.27 9.65
CA GLU A 116 -4.90 -12.66 9.62
C GLU A 116 -4.89 -11.22 9.09
N GLU A 117 -3.71 -10.70 8.71
CA GLU A 117 -3.54 -9.33 8.23
C GLU A 117 -4.26 -9.11 6.89
N VAL A 118 -5.14 -8.11 6.84
CA VAL A 118 -6.04 -7.87 5.70
C VAL A 118 -5.36 -7.05 4.62
N GLY A 119 -4.84 -5.88 4.96
CA GLY A 119 -4.30 -4.92 3.99
C GLY A 119 -5.27 -3.76 3.77
N ILE A 120 -5.37 -3.23 2.55
CA ILE A 120 -6.23 -2.07 2.29
C ILE A 120 -7.63 -2.50 1.87
N VAL A 121 -8.62 -2.01 2.61
CA VAL A 121 -10.05 -2.07 2.27
C VAL A 121 -10.51 -0.69 1.82
N PHE A 122 -11.35 -0.65 0.79
CA PHE A 122 -11.98 0.56 0.26
C PHE A 122 -13.48 0.51 0.52
N ASP A 123 -14.03 1.57 1.10
CA ASP A 123 -15.46 1.76 1.33
C ASP A 123 -16.07 2.51 0.14
N GLN A 124 -16.90 1.82 -0.63
CA GLN A 124 -17.54 2.33 -1.84
C GLN A 124 -18.58 3.42 -1.56
N GLU A 125 -19.15 3.47 -0.36
CA GLU A 125 -20.14 4.49 0.03
C GLU A 125 -19.49 5.82 0.38
N THR A 126 -18.40 5.77 1.13
CA THR A 126 -17.67 6.98 1.59
C THR A 126 -16.52 7.38 0.66
N GLU A 127 -16.13 6.48 -0.25
CA GLU A 127 -14.96 6.59 -1.12
C GLU A 127 -13.66 6.76 -0.33
N LEU A 128 -13.58 6.16 0.85
CA LEU A 128 -12.38 6.18 1.68
C LEU A 128 -11.76 4.78 1.75
N ALA A 129 -10.49 4.73 2.11
CA ALA A 129 -9.76 3.50 2.32
C ALA A 129 -9.10 3.48 3.69
N SER A 130 -8.81 2.29 4.18
CA SER A 130 -8.01 2.11 5.40
C SER A 130 -7.17 0.85 5.30
N PHE A 131 -6.02 0.87 5.97
CA PHE A 131 -5.24 -0.34 6.20
C PHE A 131 -5.81 -1.07 7.42
N VAL A 132 -6.34 -2.26 7.21
CA VAL A 132 -6.92 -3.13 8.21
C VAL A 132 -5.86 -4.16 8.63
N PRO A 133 -5.38 -4.10 9.88
CA PRO A 133 -4.31 -4.98 10.37
C PRO A 133 -4.80 -6.39 10.69
N ASP A 134 -6.10 -6.56 10.95
CA ASP A 134 -6.71 -7.83 11.34
C ASP A 134 -8.21 -7.83 10.97
N TRP A 135 -8.73 -8.98 10.54
CA TRP A 135 -10.15 -9.13 10.22
C TRP A 135 -11.07 -9.01 11.43
N GLU A 136 -10.64 -9.52 12.59
CA GLU A 136 -11.43 -9.44 13.81
C GLU A 136 -11.68 -7.98 14.19
N ASP A 137 -10.65 -7.14 14.06
CA ASP A 137 -10.80 -5.71 14.30
C ASP A 137 -11.94 -5.15 13.42
N LEU A 138 -11.97 -5.49 12.13
CA LEU A 138 -12.98 -4.95 11.23
C LEU A 138 -14.40 -5.37 11.63
N VAL A 139 -14.57 -6.61 12.11
CA VAL A 139 -15.88 -7.19 12.49
C VAL A 139 -16.38 -6.67 13.83
N TRP A 140 -15.50 -6.49 14.81
CA TRP A 140 -15.88 -6.10 16.16
C TRP A 140 -15.93 -4.59 16.38
N PHE A 141 -15.21 -3.80 15.57
CA PHE A 141 -15.21 -2.35 15.67
C PHE A 141 -16.28 -1.69 14.79
N ASP A 142 -16.79 -0.57 15.32
CA ASP A 142 -17.63 0.36 14.57
C ASP A 142 -16.87 0.91 13.36
N LEU A 143 -17.41 0.69 12.15
CA LEU A 143 -16.83 1.18 10.90
C LEU A 143 -16.52 2.68 10.98
N GLU A 144 -17.31 3.47 11.70
CA GLU A 144 -17.11 4.92 11.81
C GLU A 144 -15.83 5.31 12.56
N ARG A 145 -15.26 4.40 13.36
CA ARG A 145 -14.05 4.66 14.16
C ARG A 145 -12.75 4.31 13.45
N TRP A 146 -12.83 3.66 12.31
CA TRP A 146 -11.64 3.32 11.53
C TRP A 146 -10.98 4.57 10.98
N PRO A 147 -9.63 4.59 10.87
CA PRO A 147 -8.88 5.69 10.28
C PRO A 147 -9.02 5.69 8.75
N TRP A 148 -10.24 5.97 8.27
CA TRP A 148 -10.57 6.12 6.86
C TRP A 148 -9.91 7.37 6.27
N ARG A 149 -9.28 7.22 5.11
CA ARG A 149 -8.64 8.31 4.38
C ARG A 149 -8.79 8.11 2.88
N PRO A 150 -8.78 9.19 2.08
CA PRO A 150 -8.69 9.05 0.62
C PRO A 150 -7.51 8.17 0.22
N LEU A 151 -7.71 7.26 -0.74
CA LEU A 151 -6.70 6.28 -1.14
C LEU A 151 -5.36 6.94 -1.54
N GLN A 152 -5.41 8.07 -2.23
CA GLN A 152 -4.21 8.82 -2.61
C GLN A 152 -3.36 9.24 -1.40
N HIS A 153 -3.93 9.50 -0.23
CA HIS A 153 -3.16 9.85 0.96
C HIS A 153 -2.39 8.66 1.52
N ILE A 154 -2.98 7.46 1.46
CA ILE A 154 -2.31 6.22 1.88
C ILE A 154 -1.16 5.90 0.92
N LEU A 155 -1.41 5.97 -0.38
CA LEU A 155 -0.38 5.70 -1.40
C LEU A 155 0.75 6.74 -1.37
N GLN A 156 0.43 8.03 -1.16
CA GLN A 156 1.43 9.07 -0.96
C GLN A 156 2.30 8.78 0.27
N ALA A 157 1.70 8.39 1.40
CA ALA A 157 2.46 8.04 2.59
C ALA A 157 3.44 6.88 2.33
N TYR A 158 3.07 5.90 1.52
CA TYR A 158 4.01 4.83 1.13
C TYR A 158 5.16 5.32 0.27
N LEU A 159 4.90 6.22 -0.69
CA LEU A 159 5.98 6.87 -1.45
C LEU A 159 6.90 7.69 -0.55
N ASP A 160 6.34 8.42 0.42
CA ASP A 160 7.13 9.20 1.37
C ASP A 160 8.05 8.29 2.20
N ILE A 161 7.57 7.13 2.64
CA ILE A 161 8.36 6.11 3.36
C ILE A 161 9.49 5.56 2.47
N ILE A 162 9.21 5.33 1.18
CA ILE A 162 10.21 4.89 0.20
C ILE A 162 11.28 5.98 0.01
N ASP A 163 10.87 7.23 -0.21
CA ASP A 163 11.78 8.37 -0.43
C ASP A 163 12.58 8.74 0.83
N GLN A 164 12.07 8.42 2.02
CA GLN A 164 12.81 8.50 3.28
C GLN A 164 13.85 7.37 3.44
N GLY A 165 13.79 6.32 2.62
CA GLY A 165 14.70 5.17 2.71
C GLY A 165 14.36 4.22 3.86
N LYS A 166 13.19 4.37 4.48
CA LYS A 166 12.67 3.44 5.50
C LYS A 166 12.34 2.09 4.91
N ILE A 167 11.84 2.09 3.67
CA ILE A 167 11.65 0.88 2.87
C ILE A 167 12.42 1.07 1.57
N THR A 168 13.32 0.15 1.27
CA THR A 168 14.14 0.17 0.06
C THR A 168 13.92 -1.09 -0.77
N THR A 169 14.38 -1.06 -2.01
CA THR A 169 14.32 -2.23 -2.88
C THR A 169 15.64 -2.99 -2.93
N TYR A 170 15.57 -4.28 -3.26
CA TYR A 170 16.71 -5.13 -3.58
C TYR A 170 16.38 -6.07 -4.75
N SER A 171 17.37 -6.34 -5.58
CA SER A 171 17.23 -7.15 -6.81
C SER A 171 17.69 -8.60 -6.65
N ASP A 172 18.52 -8.89 -5.63
CA ASP A 172 19.04 -10.24 -5.39
C ASP A 172 18.00 -11.13 -4.71
N ARG A 173 17.26 -11.91 -5.51
CA ARG A 173 16.34 -12.95 -5.02
C ARG A 173 17.04 -14.08 -4.25
N GLY A 174 18.33 -14.27 -4.49
CA GLY A 174 19.15 -15.32 -3.89
C GLY A 174 19.62 -15.00 -2.47
N LYS A 175 19.33 -13.79 -1.97
CA LYS A 175 19.64 -13.34 -0.62
C LYS A 175 18.79 -14.09 0.43
N LYS A 176 19.08 -15.39 0.61
CA LYS A 176 18.59 -16.24 1.71
C LYS A 176 19.07 -15.77 3.09
N ASN A 177 19.96 -14.79 3.13
CA ASN A 177 20.59 -14.27 4.32
C ASN A 177 20.17 -12.82 4.54
N SER A 178 18.94 -12.62 5.00
CA SER A 178 18.69 -11.48 5.88
C SER A 178 18.22 -12.06 7.19
N THR A 179 18.68 -11.45 8.28
CA THR A 179 18.33 -11.70 9.67
C THR A 179 16.84 -11.50 9.99
N HIS A 180 15.98 -11.46 8.96
CA HIS A 180 14.59 -11.00 8.99
C HIS A 180 13.61 -12.12 8.60
N GLY A 181 13.54 -13.17 9.43
CA GLY A 181 12.35 -14.01 9.57
C GLY A 181 11.85 -14.79 8.34
N ARG A 182 10.71 -15.47 8.51
CA ARG A 182 10.10 -16.43 7.57
C ARG A 182 9.43 -15.77 6.34
N PHE A 183 9.38 -14.45 6.21
CA PHE A 183 8.56 -13.74 5.23
C PHE A 183 9.41 -12.84 4.34
N LEU A 184 9.89 -13.36 3.21
CA LEU A 184 10.60 -12.58 2.20
C LEU A 184 9.58 -11.75 1.40
N VAL A 185 9.61 -10.43 1.55
CA VAL A 185 8.77 -9.52 0.77
C VAL A 185 9.58 -8.97 -0.40
N PHE A 186 9.76 -9.74 -1.47
CA PHE A 186 10.51 -9.24 -2.62
C PHE A 186 9.70 -8.21 -3.43
N PRO A 187 10.28 -7.08 -3.88
CA PRO A 187 11.68 -6.66 -3.77
C PRO A 187 11.97 -5.74 -2.58
N TRP A 188 11.13 -5.68 -1.55
CA TRP A 188 11.17 -4.68 -0.49
C TRP A 188 11.89 -5.14 0.78
N GLU A 189 12.69 -4.27 1.36
CA GLU A 189 13.30 -4.44 2.68
C GLU A 189 12.95 -3.24 3.57
N ILE A 190 12.63 -3.50 4.83
CA ILE A 190 12.33 -2.46 5.82
C ILE A 190 13.53 -2.23 6.74
N HIS A 191 13.84 -0.96 6.99
CA HIS A 191 14.90 -0.52 7.90
C HIS A 191 14.29 0.10 9.15
N GLN A 192 14.55 -0.51 10.31
CA GLN A 192 14.08 0.02 11.60
C GLN A 192 14.61 1.44 11.87
N TYR A 193 15.85 1.68 11.46
CA TYR A 193 16.53 2.97 11.58
C TYR A 193 17.24 3.29 10.27
N THR A 194 17.08 4.51 9.78
CA THR A 194 17.75 5.04 8.61
C THR A 194 18.79 6.06 9.03
N LEU A 195 19.75 6.35 8.15
CA LEU A 195 20.71 7.42 8.36
C LEU A 195 19.99 8.76 8.61
N LYS A 196 18.91 9.03 7.87
CA LYS A 196 18.08 10.24 8.06
C LYS A 196 17.49 10.34 9.47
N ASP A 197 17.06 9.22 10.06
CA ASP A 197 16.55 9.23 11.44
C ASP A 197 17.66 9.55 12.43
N VAL A 198 18.85 8.97 12.23
CA VAL A 198 20.02 9.21 13.08
C VAL A 198 20.46 10.67 12.97
N GLU A 199 20.57 11.21 11.76
CA GLU A 199 20.94 12.61 11.51
C GLU A 199 19.89 13.57 12.10
N GLY A 200 18.60 13.25 11.95
CA GLY A 200 17.51 14.01 12.55
C GLY A 200 17.56 14.01 14.08
N ALA A 201 17.80 12.84 14.69
CA ALA A 201 17.94 12.69 16.13
C ALA A 201 19.16 13.45 16.67
N VAL A 202 20.31 13.34 15.99
CA VAL A 202 21.52 14.09 16.34
C VAL A 202 21.26 15.59 16.25
N THR A 203 20.63 16.06 15.18
CA THR A 203 20.31 17.49 14.99
C THR A 203 19.38 18.01 16.09
N ALA A 204 18.34 17.25 16.44
CA ALA A 204 17.42 17.61 17.51
C ALA A 204 18.13 17.64 18.88
N PHE A 205 19.01 16.68 19.14
CA PHE A 205 19.80 16.62 20.36
C PHE A 205 20.77 17.80 20.47
N THR A 206 21.46 18.17 19.39
CA THR A 206 22.31 19.36 19.35
C THR A 206 21.52 20.62 19.68
N ARG A 207 20.33 20.81 19.07
CA ARG A 207 19.47 21.96 19.38
C ARG A 207 19.04 22.02 20.83
N LEU A 208 18.79 20.85 21.45
CA LEU A 208 18.43 20.78 22.87
C LEU A 208 19.62 21.19 23.76
N LEU A 209 20.83 20.70 23.45
CA LEU A 209 22.05 21.10 24.15
C LEU A 209 22.27 22.62 24.04
N ASP A 210 22.18 23.18 22.83
CA ASP A 210 22.31 24.62 22.59
C ASP A 210 21.31 25.44 23.42
N ALA A 211 20.07 24.94 23.56
CA ALA A 211 19.04 25.61 24.34
C ALA A 211 19.28 25.55 25.86
N ILE A 212 19.90 24.47 26.35
CA ILE A 212 20.27 24.32 27.76
C ILE A 212 21.51 25.17 28.10
N GLU A 213 22.47 25.22 27.18
CA GLU A 213 23.71 25.99 27.33
C GLU A 213 23.53 27.49 27.06
N ALA A 214 22.41 27.89 26.45
CA ALA A 214 22.04 29.29 26.28
C ALA A 214 21.96 29.99 27.66
N PRO A 215 22.71 31.08 27.88
CA PRO A 215 22.69 31.78 29.16
C PRO A 215 21.27 32.27 29.47
N THR A 216 20.75 31.86 30.62
CA THR A 216 19.49 32.39 31.13
C THR A 216 19.70 33.88 31.41
N SER A 217 19.18 34.73 30.54
CA SER A 217 19.20 36.18 30.76
C SER A 217 18.30 36.48 31.95
N PHE A 218 18.92 36.76 33.11
CA PHE A 218 18.29 37.37 34.28
C PHE A 218 18.50 38.87 34.25
#